data_AF-A0A3P7EQF1-F1
#
_entry.id   AF-A0A3P7EQF1-F1
#
_cell.length_a   1.000
_cell.length_b   1.000
_cell.length_c   1.000
_cell.angle_alpha   90.00
_cell.angle_beta   90.00
_cell.angle_gamma   90.00
#
_symmetry.space_group_name_H-M   'P 1'
#
loop_
_entity.id
_entity.type
_entity.pdbx_description
1 polymer ?
#
loop_
_entity_poly.entity_id
_entity_poly.type
_entity_poly.pdbx_seq_one_letter_code
_entity_poly.pdbx_strand_id
1 'polypeptide(L)'
;MLPEMADFVDEKYKESLKNEGRVGELIDVDAMSAIDLLVERGLWEKALDTAKQQNYQPLMDKYMALYASNLISQERFVDAIEAFEKYGASSNPHNFNIYQKLISQVVNSRLEIAVASYELWSHLRNMLLSINDSLDADPSADDEPKTIFGRYLYVAHYGALRCALSEYGSAEMDEMITQISISLLRYSDLVAADKVFYEAGIACRKQGGERESLAFVLLNHYLDLSDAIEEQDPSLVDGSIFDGTDIPQEVPLPEVSFLTKEEHEEVKEWVLAVSVEQNVERILPLDSRGNFEGSLLDSNGVTHKPCIITGFISILVQPNEHV
;
A
#
# COMPACT_ATOMS: atom_id res chain seq x y z
N MET A 1 28.04 40.68 -34.36
CA MET A 1 28.63 39.36 -34.08
C MET A 1 28.33 38.46 -35.26
N LEU A 2 29.29 37.64 -35.69
CA LEU A 2 29.04 36.62 -36.71
C LEU A 2 28.05 35.60 -36.11
N PRO A 3 26.88 35.36 -36.74
CA PRO A 3 25.84 34.47 -36.21
C PRO A 3 26.36 33.06 -35.88
N GLU A 4 27.39 32.62 -36.60
CA GLU A 4 28.01 31.29 -36.48
C GLU A 4 28.79 31.08 -35.17
N MET A 5 29.11 32.14 -34.42
CA MET A 5 29.83 32.04 -33.14
C MET A 5 28.91 32.14 -31.91
N ALA A 6 27.61 32.40 -32.11
CA ALA A 6 26.67 32.55 -30.99
C ALA A 6 26.56 31.26 -30.17
N ASP A 7 26.33 30.12 -30.84
CA ASP A 7 26.20 28.81 -30.18
C ASP A 7 27.47 28.43 -29.40
N PHE A 8 28.66 28.71 -29.96
CA PHE A 8 29.93 28.43 -29.30
C PHE A 8 30.15 29.31 -28.06
N VAL A 9 29.78 30.58 -28.12
CA VAL A 9 29.89 31.50 -26.98
C VAL A 9 28.91 31.10 -25.88
N ASP A 10 27.68 30.72 -26.24
CA ASP A 10 26.67 30.25 -25.29
C ASP A 10 27.11 28.96 -24.60
N GLU A 11 27.67 27.99 -25.33
CA GLU A 11 28.26 26.78 -24.75
C GLU A 11 29.39 27.10 -23.77
N LYS A 12 30.34 27.97 -24.16
CA LYS A 12 31.46 28.35 -23.28
C LYS A 12 31.01 29.13 -22.05
N TYR A 13 29.95 29.93 -22.17
CA TYR A 13 29.36 30.64 -21.04
C TYR A 13 28.74 29.67 -20.03
N LYS A 14 27.95 28.69 -20.51
CA LYS A 14 27.37 27.63 -19.66
C LYS A 14 28.46 26.82 -18.94
N GLU A 15 29.52 26.42 -19.65
CA GLU A 15 30.67 25.74 -19.05
C GLU A 15 31.34 26.58 -17.95
N SER A 16 31.54 27.89 -18.17
CA SER A 16 32.13 28.80 -17.17
C SER A 16 31.25 28.88 -15.92
N LEU A 17 29.93 29.05 -16.10
CA LEU A 17 28.99 29.10 -14.98
C LEU A 17 28.95 27.78 -14.18
N LYS A 18 29.02 26.62 -14.86
CA LYS A 18 29.12 25.30 -14.21
C LYS A 18 30.41 25.19 -13.39
N ASN A 19 31.55 25.57 -13.97
CA ASN A 19 32.86 25.52 -13.31
C ASN A 19 32.96 26.49 -12.12
N GLU A 20 32.40 27.69 -12.24
CA GLU A 20 32.36 28.70 -11.17
C GLU A 20 31.30 28.37 -10.10
N GLY A 21 30.42 27.40 -10.35
CA GLY A 21 29.36 27.02 -9.43
C GLY A 21 28.26 28.07 -9.26
N ARG A 22 28.06 28.95 -10.26
CA ARG A 22 27.08 30.04 -10.26
C ARG A 22 25.69 29.53 -10.63
N VAL A 23 25.14 28.68 -9.77
CA VAL A 23 23.87 27.96 -10.00
C VAL A 23 22.73 28.92 -10.35
N GLY A 24 22.60 30.06 -9.66
CA GLY A 24 21.49 31.01 -9.89
C GLY A 24 21.44 31.52 -11.34
N GLU A 25 22.58 31.92 -11.89
CA GLU A 25 22.67 32.41 -13.27
C GLU A 25 22.60 31.29 -14.29
N LEU A 26 23.04 30.08 -13.91
CA LEU A 26 22.92 28.90 -14.76
C LEU A 26 21.45 28.47 -14.91
N ILE A 27 20.60 28.68 -13.91
CA ILE A 27 19.17 28.35 -14.00
C ILE A 27 18.50 29.15 -15.13
N ASP A 28 18.83 30.42 -15.28
CA ASP A 28 18.21 31.31 -16.28
C ASP A 28 18.58 30.94 -17.72
N VAL A 29 19.70 30.26 -17.93
CA VAL A 29 20.28 29.95 -19.25
C VAL A 29 20.22 28.45 -19.58
N ASP A 30 20.32 27.59 -18.57
CA ASP A 30 20.31 26.14 -18.67
C ASP A 30 19.87 25.50 -17.34
N ALA A 31 18.56 25.55 -17.08
CA ALA A 31 17.96 24.97 -15.88
C ALA A 31 18.31 23.49 -15.68
N MET A 32 18.41 22.69 -16.75
CA MET A 32 18.80 21.28 -16.66
C MET A 32 20.21 21.12 -16.09
N SER A 33 21.19 21.83 -16.65
CA SER A 33 22.58 21.76 -16.20
C SER A 33 22.74 22.30 -14.77
N ALA A 34 21.95 23.31 -14.39
CA ALA A 34 21.93 23.81 -13.02
C ALA A 34 21.41 22.76 -12.03
N ILE A 35 20.32 22.07 -12.38
CA ILE A 35 19.75 21.01 -11.54
C ILE A 35 20.71 19.82 -11.46
N ASP A 36 21.32 19.39 -12.58
CA ASP A 36 22.33 18.33 -12.60
C ASP A 36 23.52 18.68 -11.67
N LEU A 37 23.99 19.93 -11.66
CA LEU A 37 25.05 20.37 -10.75
C LEU A 37 24.61 20.35 -9.26
N LEU A 38 23.34 20.63 -8.97
CA LEU A 38 22.79 20.51 -7.61
C LEU A 38 22.72 19.03 -7.18
N VAL A 39 22.32 18.13 -8.08
CA VAL A 39 22.29 16.68 -7.85
C VAL A 39 23.71 16.14 -7.63
N GLU A 40 24.69 16.52 -8.46
CA GLU A 40 26.11 16.15 -8.29
C GLU A 40 26.66 16.55 -6.91
N ARG A 41 26.12 17.63 -6.30
CA ARG A 41 26.49 18.11 -4.96
C ARG A 41 25.66 17.51 -3.83
N GLY A 42 24.73 16.60 -4.13
CA GLY A 42 23.82 16.00 -3.16
C GLY A 42 22.74 16.95 -2.62
N LEU A 43 22.53 18.10 -3.27
CA LEU A 43 21.56 19.11 -2.86
C LEU A 43 20.17 18.82 -3.46
N TRP A 44 19.63 17.63 -3.15
CA TRP A 44 18.43 17.08 -3.77
C TRP A 44 17.17 17.94 -3.61
N GLU A 45 16.90 18.46 -2.41
CA GLU A 45 15.73 19.31 -2.19
C GLU A 45 15.79 20.58 -3.05
N LYS A 46 16.95 21.23 -3.12
CA LYS A 46 17.15 22.41 -3.97
C LYS A 46 17.01 22.07 -5.45
N ALA A 47 17.50 20.90 -5.86
CA ALA A 47 17.37 20.41 -7.23
C ALA A 47 15.88 20.24 -7.61
N LEU A 48 15.08 19.61 -6.74
CA LEU A 48 13.66 19.40 -6.95
C LEU A 48 12.83 20.69 -6.86
N ASP A 49 13.15 21.58 -5.92
CA ASP A 49 12.53 22.91 -5.83
C ASP A 49 12.77 23.72 -7.12
N THR A 50 14.00 23.65 -7.65
CA THR A 50 14.38 24.31 -8.91
C THR A 50 13.65 23.69 -10.10
N ALA A 51 13.54 22.36 -10.15
CA ALA A 51 12.79 21.65 -11.19
C ALA A 51 11.29 22.02 -11.17
N LYS A 52 10.69 22.06 -9.97
CA LYS A 52 9.29 22.44 -9.77
C LYS A 52 9.01 23.87 -10.25
N GLN A 53 9.93 24.80 -10.03
CA GLN A 53 9.82 26.19 -10.51
C GLN A 53 9.79 26.33 -12.04
N GLN A 54 10.31 25.35 -12.77
CA GLN A 54 10.25 25.35 -14.24
C GLN A 54 8.85 25.08 -14.79
N ASN A 55 7.89 24.64 -13.95
CA ASN A 55 6.52 24.30 -14.35
C ASN A 55 6.46 23.34 -15.54
N TYR A 56 7.41 22.41 -15.64
CA TYR A 56 7.50 21.44 -16.72
C TYR A 56 7.57 20.02 -16.16
N GLN A 57 6.44 19.31 -16.21
CA GLN A 57 6.26 18.02 -15.54
C GLN A 57 7.30 16.95 -15.91
N PRO A 58 7.68 16.74 -17.19
CA PRO A 58 8.67 15.73 -17.56
C PRO A 58 10.04 15.95 -16.90
N LEU A 59 10.43 17.21 -16.68
CA LEU A 59 11.66 17.55 -15.97
C LEU A 59 11.56 17.21 -14.48
N MET A 60 10.41 17.51 -13.87
CA MET A 60 10.13 17.16 -12.48
C MET A 60 10.15 15.65 -12.28
N ASP A 61 9.47 14.89 -13.17
CA ASP A 61 9.44 13.43 -13.15
C ASP A 61 10.84 12.84 -13.23
N LYS A 62 11.69 13.34 -14.15
CA LYS A 62 13.08 12.88 -14.31
C LYS A 62 13.85 13.01 -13.00
N TYR A 63 13.87 14.19 -12.38
CA TYR A 63 14.67 14.41 -11.18
C TYR A 63 14.09 13.76 -9.94
N MET A 64 12.75 13.66 -9.85
CA MET A 64 12.10 12.93 -8.77
C MET A 64 12.40 11.43 -8.85
N ALA A 65 12.35 10.83 -10.05
CA ALA A 65 12.74 9.43 -10.26
C ALA A 65 14.22 9.18 -9.93
N LEU A 66 15.12 10.09 -10.30
CA LEU A 66 16.54 10.01 -9.95
C LEU A 66 16.75 10.07 -8.44
N TYR A 67 16.06 10.99 -7.74
CA TYR A 67 16.17 11.11 -6.29
C TYR A 67 15.61 9.88 -5.57
N ALA A 68 14.41 9.43 -5.94
CA ALA A 68 13.80 8.22 -5.40
C ALA A 68 14.70 7.00 -5.61
N SER A 69 15.30 6.86 -6.81
CA SER A 69 16.24 5.77 -7.09
C SER A 69 17.50 5.86 -6.22
N ASN A 70 18.03 7.06 -5.98
CA ASN A 70 19.16 7.29 -5.10
C ASN A 70 18.83 6.88 -3.65
N LEU A 71 17.66 7.24 -3.15
CA LEU A 71 17.18 6.88 -1.81
C LEU A 71 16.93 5.37 -1.67
N ILE A 72 16.27 4.76 -2.66
CA ILE A 72 16.01 3.31 -2.71
C ILE A 72 17.33 2.52 -2.67
N SER A 73 18.35 2.96 -3.42
CA SER A 73 19.68 2.31 -3.41
C SER A 73 20.40 2.38 -2.06
N GLN A 74 19.96 3.27 -1.18
CA GLN A 74 20.45 3.43 0.19
C GLN A 74 19.49 2.83 1.23
N GLU A 75 18.47 2.08 0.79
CA GLU A 75 17.41 1.52 1.65
C GLU A 75 16.59 2.58 2.41
N ARG A 76 16.62 3.84 1.96
CA ARG A 76 15.91 4.97 2.55
C ARG A 76 14.50 5.09 1.95
N PHE A 77 13.69 4.05 2.12
CA PHE A 77 12.36 3.96 1.52
C PHE A 77 11.38 5.00 2.04
N VAL A 78 11.40 5.29 3.34
CA VAL A 78 10.53 6.29 3.98
C VAL A 78 10.76 7.67 3.37
N ASP A 79 12.02 8.10 3.30
CA ASP A 79 12.41 9.38 2.70
C ASP A 79 11.99 9.50 1.23
N ALA A 80 11.95 8.38 0.49
CA ALA A 80 11.51 8.37 -0.90
C ALA A 80 9.99 8.57 -1.02
N ILE A 81 9.23 7.96 -0.11
CA ILE A 81 7.77 8.14 -0.02
C ILE A 81 7.45 9.58 0.38
N GLU A 82 8.10 10.12 1.42
CA GLU A 82 7.95 11.52 1.84
C GLU A 82 8.30 12.50 0.72
N ALA A 83 9.33 12.20 -0.07
CA ALA A 83 9.69 13.01 -1.22
C ALA A 83 8.59 13.01 -2.29
N PHE A 84 8.01 11.84 -2.61
CA PHE A 84 6.87 11.78 -3.54
C PHE A 84 5.61 12.47 -2.99
N GLU A 85 5.36 12.39 -1.69
CA GLU A 85 4.26 13.15 -1.07
C GLU A 85 4.49 14.66 -1.18
N LYS A 86 5.69 15.14 -0.86
CA LYS A 86 6.04 16.57 -0.87
C LYS A 86 6.03 17.17 -2.27
N TYR A 87 6.58 16.43 -3.24
CA TYR A 87 6.83 16.94 -4.59
C TYR A 87 5.75 16.52 -5.61
N GLY A 88 4.92 15.54 -5.26
CA GLY A 88 3.89 14.96 -6.10
C GLY A 88 4.38 13.71 -6.84
N ALA A 89 3.45 12.78 -7.05
CA ALA A 89 3.65 11.59 -7.87
C ALA A 89 2.74 11.69 -9.11
N SER A 90 3.33 11.61 -10.30
CA SER A 90 2.63 11.77 -11.58
C SER A 90 2.09 10.45 -12.14
N SER A 91 1.23 10.54 -13.17
CA SER A 91 0.69 9.42 -13.95
C SER A 91 1.71 8.79 -14.92
N ASN A 92 2.98 9.23 -14.90
CA ASN A 92 4.00 8.77 -15.84
C ASN A 92 4.33 7.28 -15.62
N PRO A 93 4.07 6.39 -16.61
CA PRO A 93 4.28 4.96 -16.45
C PRO A 93 5.72 4.55 -16.15
N HIS A 94 6.71 5.37 -16.53
CA HIS A 94 8.12 5.11 -16.22
C HIS A 94 8.40 5.09 -14.71
N ASN A 95 7.53 5.71 -13.90
CA ASN A 95 7.67 5.76 -12.45
C ASN A 95 6.94 4.61 -11.73
N PHE A 96 6.08 3.85 -12.41
CA PHE A 96 5.22 2.86 -11.75
C PHE A 96 6.00 1.76 -11.04
N ASN A 97 7.11 1.29 -11.62
CA ASN A 97 7.97 0.30 -10.97
C ASN A 97 8.60 0.84 -9.68
N ILE A 98 8.92 2.14 -9.63
CA ILE A 98 9.41 2.80 -8.42
C ILE A 98 8.30 2.83 -7.38
N TYR A 99 7.08 3.24 -7.77
CA TYR A 99 5.92 3.26 -6.87
C TYR A 99 5.64 1.87 -6.29
N GLN A 100 5.55 0.84 -7.14
CA GLN A 100 5.32 -0.55 -6.71
C GLN A 100 6.41 -1.04 -5.76
N LYS A 101 7.68 -0.68 -6.00
CA LYS A 101 8.76 -1.01 -5.07
C LYS A 101 8.54 -0.35 -3.71
N LEU A 102 8.21 0.94 -3.65
CA LEU A 102 7.96 1.66 -2.40
C LEU A 102 6.72 1.13 -1.66
N ILE A 103 5.63 0.89 -2.38
CA ILE A 103 4.39 0.32 -1.84
C ILE A 103 4.67 -1.05 -1.21
N SER A 104 5.33 -1.96 -1.95
CA SER A 104 5.61 -3.32 -1.48
C SER A 104 6.47 -3.34 -0.22
N GLN A 105 7.42 -2.40 -0.06
CA GLN A 105 8.22 -2.29 1.17
C GLN A 105 7.37 -1.99 2.40
N VAL A 106 6.36 -1.12 2.27
CA VAL A 106 5.51 -0.76 3.41
C VAL A 106 4.44 -1.81 3.65
N VAL A 107 3.66 -2.20 2.63
CA VAL A 107 2.51 -3.08 2.84
C VAL A 107 2.92 -4.48 3.31
N ASN A 108 4.12 -4.95 2.96
CA ASN A 108 4.65 -6.26 3.39
C ASN A 108 5.61 -6.17 4.59
N SER A 109 5.86 -4.99 5.14
CA SER A 109 6.69 -4.86 6.35
C SER A 109 5.95 -5.35 7.61
N ARG A 110 6.72 -5.83 8.60
CA ARG A 110 6.23 -6.17 9.95
C ARG A 110 6.05 -4.92 10.81
N LEU A 111 5.12 -4.06 10.43
CA LEU A 111 4.74 -2.90 11.24
C LEU A 111 3.71 -3.32 12.28
N GLU A 112 3.93 -2.93 13.53
CA GLU A 112 2.92 -3.07 14.56
C GLU A 112 1.73 -2.16 14.25
N ILE A 113 0.52 -2.63 14.57
CA ILE A 113 -0.68 -1.80 14.56
C ILE A 113 -0.62 -0.88 15.79
N ALA A 114 0.09 0.23 15.64
CA ALA A 114 0.39 1.17 16.71
C ALA A 114 0.52 2.59 16.14
N VAL A 115 0.32 3.60 16.99
CA VAL A 115 0.48 5.02 16.63
C VAL A 115 1.87 5.32 16.04
N ALA A 116 2.91 4.63 16.50
CA ALA A 116 4.27 4.80 15.98
C ALA A 116 4.41 4.45 14.49
N SER A 117 3.55 3.58 13.96
CA SER A 117 3.53 3.18 12.55
C SER A 117 2.66 4.09 11.69
N TYR A 118 1.89 4.99 12.29
CA TYR A 118 0.90 5.82 11.59
C TYR A 118 1.53 6.68 10.49
N GLU A 119 2.63 7.37 10.80
CA GLU A 119 3.24 8.32 9.86
C GLU A 119 3.65 7.65 8.55
N LEU A 120 4.31 6.49 8.62
CA LEU A 120 4.71 5.74 7.42
C LEU A 120 3.50 5.36 6.55
N TRP A 121 2.42 4.87 7.17
CA TRP A 121 1.19 4.56 6.45
C TRP A 121 0.50 5.81 5.88
N SER A 122 0.55 6.92 6.60
CA SER A 122 -0.06 8.19 6.19
C SER A 122 0.67 8.78 4.98
N HIS A 123 2.02 8.77 4.99
CA HIS A 123 2.85 9.19 3.86
C HIS A 123 2.59 8.33 2.63
N LEU A 124 2.52 7.00 2.78
CA LEU A 124 2.17 6.10 1.68
C LEU A 124 0.78 6.38 1.12
N ARG A 125 -0.22 6.56 2.00
CA ARG A 125 -1.60 6.87 1.59
C ARG A 125 -1.66 8.18 0.80
N ASN A 126 -0.95 9.22 1.25
CA ASN A 126 -0.95 10.53 0.61
C ASN A 126 -0.23 10.49 -0.75
N MET A 127 0.89 9.75 -0.85
CA MET A 127 1.55 9.46 -2.13
C MET A 127 0.60 8.73 -3.09
N LEU A 128 -0.07 7.66 -2.64
CA LEU A 128 -1.03 6.91 -3.46
C LEU A 128 -2.22 7.76 -3.89
N LEU A 129 -2.70 8.67 -3.03
CA LEU A 129 -3.74 9.62 -3.38
C LEU A 129 -3.28 10.53 -4.54
N SER A 130 -2.06 11.08 -4.45
CA SER A 130 -1.47 11.88 -5.54
C SER A 130 -1.36 11.10 -6.86
N ILE A 131 -1.03 9.81 -6.81
CA ILE A 131 -0.96 8.95 -8.00
C ILE A 131 -2.35 8.78 -8.61
N ASN A 132 -3.36 8.44 -7.79
CA ASN A 132 -4.73 8.23 -8.25
C ASN A 132 -5.33 9.53 -8.83
N ASP A 133 -5.17 10.66 -8.14
CA ASP A 133 -5.63 11.97 -8.64
C ASP A 133 -4.98 12.31 -9.98
N SER A 134 -3.68 12.03 -10.14
CA SER A 134 -2.96 12.26 -11.40
C SER A 134 -3.44 11.35 -12.52
N LEU A 135 -3.72 10.07 -12.23
CA LEU A 135 -4.26 9.12 -13.21
C LEU A 135 -5.68 9.49 -13.64
N ASP A 136 -6.52 9.93 -12.71
CA ASP A 136 -7.90 10.36 -13.00
C ASP A 136 -7.93 11.65 -13.84
N ALA A 137 -6.97 12.55 -13.61
CA ALA A 137 -6.81 13.77 -14.42
C ALA A 137 -6.23 13.50 -15.81
N ASP A 138 -5.59 12.34 -16.03
CA ASP A 138 -4.96 11.96 -17.29
C ASP A 138 -5.93 11.17 -18.18
N PRO A 139 -6.44 11.77 -19.29
CA PRO A 139 -7.37 11.09 -20.19
C PRO A 139 -6.70 9.99 -21.03
N SER A 140 -5.37 9.92 -21.03
CA SER A 140 -4.59 8.88 -21.71
C SER A 140 -4.17 7.73 -20.81
N ALA A 141 -4.43 7.82 -19.50
CA ALA A 141 -4.08 6.77 -18.55
C ALA A 141 -4.99 5.55 -18.70
N ASP A 142 -4.37 4.39 -18.78
CA ASP A 142 -5.04 3.09 -18.85
C ASP A 142 -5.82 2.78 -17.56
N ASP A 143 -6.86 1.95 -17.68
CA ASP A 143 -7.72 1.54 -16.54
C ASP A 143 -7.01 0.61 -15.55
N GLU A 144 -6.03 -0.18 -16.01
CA GLU A 144 -5.30 -1.12 -15.16
C GLU A 144 -4.48 -0.41 -14.06
N PRO A 145 -3.62 0.61 -14.35
CA PRO A 145 -2.99 1.45 -13.34
C PRO A 145 -3.98 2.09 -12.36
N LYS A 146 -5.11 2.59 -12.83
CA LYS A 146 -6.16 3.18 -11.97
C LYS A 146 -6.70 2.15 -10.98
N THR A 147 -6.98 0.94 -11.47
CA THR A 147 -7.51 -0.15 -10.66
C THR A 147 -6.49 -0.59 -9.60
N ILE A 148 -5.24 -0.84 -10.00
CA ILE A 148 -4.23 -1.36 -9.09
C ILE A 148 -3.81 -0.33 -8.03
N PHE A 149 -3.55 0.92 -8.41
CA PHE A 149 -3.17 1.96 -7.44
C PHE A 149 -4.36 2.41 -6.57
N GLY A 150 -5.59 2.33 -7.08
CA GLY A 150 -6.79 2.56 -6.28
C GLY A 150 -6.96 1.50 -5.20
N ARG A 151 -6.68 0.23 -5.50
CA ARG A 151 -6.70 -0.85 -4.50
C ARG A 151 -5.60 -0.68 -3.45
N TYR A 152 -4.38 -0.31 -3.86
CA TYR A 152 -3.33 0.02 -2.90
C TYR A 152 -3.66 1.23 -2.02
N LEU A 153 -4.37 2.24 -2.55
CA LEU A 153 -4.82 3.39 -1.76
C LEU A 153 -5.75 2.95 -0.62
N TYR A 154 -6.68 2.01 -0.87
CA TYR A 154 -7.49 1.43 0.20
C TYR A 154 -6.64 0.69 1.24
N VAL A 155 -5.67 -0.12 0.81
CA VAL A 155 -4.74 -0.82 1.73
C VAL A 155 -4.00 0.19 2.61
N ALA A 156 -3.42 1.24 2.03
CA ALA A 156 -2.69 2.25 2.77
C ALA A 156 -3.59 3.06 3.71
N HIS A 157 -4.80 3.39 3.25
CA HIS A 157 -5.80 4.07 4.06
C HIS A 157 -6.21 3.25 5.28
N TYR A 158 -6.53 1.97 5.09
CA TYR A 158 -6.88 1.05 6.16
C TYR A 158 -5.71 0.78 7.10
N GLY A 159 -4.48 0.66 6.58
CA GLY A 159 -3.26 0.58 7.39
C GLY A 159 -3.08 1.78 8.31
N ALA A 160 -3.19 3.00 7.76
CA ALA A 160 -3.10 4.24 8.53
C ALA A 160 -4.22 4.34 9.57
N LEU A 161 -5.45 3.97 9.20
CA LEU A 161 -6.60 4.07 10.08
C LEU A 161 -6.50 3.09 11.26
N ARG A 162 -6.05 1.84 11.06
CA ARG A 162 -5.80 0.90 12.17
C ARG A 162 -4.79 1.48 13.17
N CYS A 163 -3.71 2.09 12.68
CA CYS A 163 -2.70 2.73 13.53
C CYS A 163 -3.27 3.90 14.34
N ALA A 164 -4.06 4.78 13.70
CA ALA A 164 -4.70 5.90 14.40
C ALA A 164 -5.72 5.44 15.46
N LEU A 165 -6.54 4.43 15.14
CA LEU A 165 -7.55 3.90 16.06
C LEU A 165 -6.93 3.23 17.29
N SER A 166 -5.72 2.67 17.15
CA SER A 166 -5.01 1.99 18.24
C SER A 166 -4.68 2.88 19.44
N GLU A 167 -4.66 4.21 19.27
CA GLU A 167 -4.36 5.17 20.34
C GLU A 167 -5.44 5.19 21.44
N TYR A 168 -6.69 4.93 21.08
CA TYR A 168 -7.84 5.18 21.94
C TYR A 168 -8.16 4.02 22.89
N GLY A 169 -7.80 2.78 22.54
CA GLY A 169 -7.93 1.60 23.39
C GLY A 169 -9.36 1.31 23.91
N SER A 170 -10.40 1.69 23.16
CA SER A 170 -11.80 1.37 23.49
C SER A 170 -12.30 0.17 22.71
N ALA A 171 -13.28 -0.55 23.26
CA ALA A 171 -13.85 -1.73 22.61
C ALA A 171 -14.45 -1.42 21.23
N GLU A 172 -15.03 -0.23 21.04
CA GLU A 172 -15.57 0.21 19.76
C GLU A 172 -14.46 0.46 18.72
N MET A 173 -13.29 0.94 19.16
CA MET A 173 -12.13 1.15 18.29
C MET A 173 -11.49 -0.19 17.92
N ASP A 174 -11.40 -1.11 18.89
CA ASP A 174 -10.92 -2.48 18.65
C ASP A 174 -11.85 -3.24 17.70
N GLU A 175 -13.17 -2.99 17.75
CA GLU A 175 -14.12 -3.49 16.76
C GLU A 175 -13.84 -2.96 15.36
N MET A 176 -13.62 -1.66 15.21
CA MET A 176 -13.27 -1.10 13.91
C MET A 176 -11.92 -1.63 13.39
N ILE A 177 -10.91 -1.76 14.24
CA ILE A 177 -9.60 -2.35 13.86
C ILE A 177 -9.78 -3.79 13.36
N THR A 178 -10.64 -4.57 14.01
CA THR A 178 -10.92 -5.95 13.61
C THR A 178 -11.65 -6.00 12.27
N GLN A 179 -12.69 -5.19 12.08
CA GLN A 179 -13.40 -5.07 10.80
C GLN A 179 -12.47 -4.64 9.65
N ILE A 180 -11.57 -3.68 9.90
CA ILE A 180 -10.58 -3.27 8.92
C ILE A 180 -9.61 -4.42 8.61
N SER A 181 -9.16 -5.17 9.62
CA SER A 181 -8.24 -6.30 9.43
C SER A 181 -8.89 -7.43 8.62
N ILE A 182 -10.17 -7.74 8.87
CA ILE A 182 -10.97 -8.65 8.03
C ILE A 182 -11.10 -8.11 6.61
N SER A 183 -11.34 -6.81 6.44
CA SER A 183 -11.46 -6.19 5.12
C SER A 183 -10.18 -6.25 4.29
N LEU A 184 -9.02 -6.28 4.94
CA LEU A 184 -7.72 -6.37 4.27
C LEU A 184 -7.48 -7.75 3.62
N LEU A 185 -8.24 -8.78 3.99
CA LEU A 185 -8.20 -10.09 3.33
C LEU A 185 -8.52 -9.99 1.83
N ARG A 186 -9.34 -9.03 1.41
CA ARG A 186 -9.69 -8.79 -0.02
C ARG A 186 -8.53 -8.24 -0.87
N TYR A 187 -7.39 -7.98 -0.24
CA TYR A 187 -6.18 -7.46 -0.88
C TYR A 187 -5.00 -8.44 -0.70
N SER A 188 -5.26 -9.71 -0.39
CA SER A 188 -4.26 -10.77 -0.23
C SER A 188 -3.50 -11.12 -1.51
N ASP A 189 -3.96 -10.66 -2.67
CA ASP A 189 -3.24 -10.70 -3.95
C ASP A 189 -2.23 -9.55 -4.11
N LEU A 190 -2.35 -8.48 -3.30
CA LEU A 190 -1.48 -7.30 -3.32
C LEU A 190 -0.54 -7.23 -2.11
N VAL A 191 -0.99 -7.76 -0.98
CA VAL A 191 -0.28 -7.80 0.30
C VAL A 191 -0.02 -9.26 0.64
N ALA A 192 1.11 -9.55 1.29
CA ALA A 192 1.46 -10.90 1.73
C ALA A 192 0.25 -11.57 2.42
N ALA A 193 -0.22 -12.69 1.85
CA ALA A 193 -1.45 -13.33 2.28
C ALA A 193 -1.35 -13.85 3.71
N ASP A 194 -0.26 -14.53 4.05
CA ASP A 194 0.02 -15.04 5.40
C ASP A 194 -0.06 -13.93 6.46
N LYS A 195 0.47 -12.73 6.16
CA LYS A 195 0.33 -11.54 7.00
C LYS A 195 -1.12 -11.16 7.24
N VAL A 196 -1.91 -10.93 6.19
CA VAL A 196 -3.28 -10.40 6.36
C VAL A 196 -4.20 -11.43 7.02
N PHE A 197 -4.03 -12.72 6.73
CA PHE A 197 -4.78 -13.80 7.38
C PHE A 197 -4.41 -13.94 8.86
N TYR A 198 -3.11 -13.86 9.20
CA TYR A 198 -2.67 -13.84 10.59
C TYR A 198 -3.21 -12.62 11.35
N GLU A 199 -3.03 -11.41 10.82
CA GLU A 199 -3.48 -10.17 11.47
C GLU A 199 -4.99 -10.18 11.74
N ALA A 200 -5.79 -10.58 10.73
CA ALA A 200 -7.23 -10.70 10.87
C ALA A 200 -7.63 -11.78 11.87
N GLY A 201 -6.99 -12.95 11.82
CA GLY A 201 -7.23 -14.05 12.75
C GLY A 201 -6.93 -13.68 14.21
N ILE A 202 -5.81 -13.01 14.47
CA ILE A 202 -5.45 -12.52 15.81
C ILE A 202 -6.42 -11.44 16.29
N ALA A 203 -6.85 -10.53 15.41
CA ALA A 203 -7.85 -9.52 15.77
C ALA A 203 -9.18 -10.17 16.20
N CYS A 204 -9.69 -11.12 15.41
CA CYS A 204 -10.89 -11.90 15.76
C CYS A 204 -10.71 -12.68 17.07
N ARG A 205 -9.55 -13.33 17.27
CA ARG A 205 -9.24 -14.09 18.48
C ARG A 205 -9.26 -13.21 19.74
N LYS A 206 -8.73 -11.98 19.65
CA LYS A 206 -8.72 -11.02 20.77
C LYS A 206 -10.13 -10.59 21.17
N GLN A 207 -11.04 -10.48 20.22
CA GLN A 207 -12.44 -10.15 20.51
C GLN A 207 -13.20 -11.32 21.16
N GLY A 208 -12.91 -12.55 20.73
CA GLY A 208 -13.58 -13.76 21.23
C GLY A 208 -15.08 -13.80 20.93
N GLY A 209 -15.82 -14.64 21.66
CA GLY A 209 -17.27 -14.76 21.49
C GLY A 209 -17.66 -15.20 20.09
N GLU A 210 -18.54 -14.44 19.42
CA GLU A 210 -19.02 -14.77 18.06
C GLU A 210 -17.90 -14.75 17.00
N ARG A 211 -16.77 -14.09 17.29
CA ARG A 211 -15.62 -13.97 16.38
C ARG A 211 -14.64 -15.13 16.47
N GLU A 212 -14.76 -16.00 17.47
CA GLU A 212 -13.81 -17.09 17.72
C GLU A 212 -13.80 -18.11 16.57
N SER A 213 -14.97 -18.46 16.03
CA SER A 213 -15.08 -19.34 14.87
C SER A 213 -14.40 -18.75 13.63
N LEU A 214 -14.54 -17.45 13.39
CA LEU A 214 -13.85 -16.78 12.29
C LEU A 214 -12.34 -16.75 12.53
N ALA A 215 -11.90 -16.47 13.77
CA ALA A 215 -10.48 -16.53 14.13
C ALA A 215 -9.88 -17.91 13.83
N PHE A 216 -10.60 -18.98 14.19
CA PHE A 216 -10.20 -20.35 13.89
C PHE A 216 -10.05 -20.59 12.38
N VAL A 217 -11.02 -20.19 11.56
CA VAL A 217 -10.96 -20.36 10.10
C VAL A 217 -9.76 -19.60 9.50
N LEU A 218 -9.56 -18.34 9.88
CA LEU A 218 -8.50 -17.49 9.34
C LEU A 218 -7.11 -17.97 9.77
N LEU A 219 -6.94 -18.38 11.02
CA LEU A 219 -5.65 -18.87 11.52
C LEU A 219 -5.31 -20.27 10.98
N ASN A 220 -6.30 -21.13 10.71
CA ASN A 220 -6.05 -22.37 9.97
C ASN A 220 -5.58 -22.08 8.55
N HIS A 221 -6.23 -21.14 7.85
CA HIS A 221 -5.81 -20.78 6.50
C HIS A 221 -4.41 -20.14 6.47
N TYR A 222 -4.05 -19.36 7.50
CA TYR A 222 -2.67 -18.91 7.71
C TYR A 222 -1.68 -20.07 7.84
N LEU A 223 -2.02 -21.16 8.55
CA LEU A 223 -1.13 -22.33 8.65
C LEU A 223 -0.93 -23.00 7.27
N ASP A 224 -2.00 -23.15 6.47
CA ASP A 224 -1.88 -23.66 5.10
C ASP A 224 -0.97 -22.77 4.24
N LEU A 225 -1.10 -21.44 4.36
CA LEU A 225 -0.23 -20.47 3.68
C LEU A 225 1.21 -20.58 4.15
N SER A 226 1.44 -20.78 5.45
CA SER A 226 2.78 -20.96 6.02
C SER A 226 3.44 -22.23 5.48
N ASP A 227 2.71 -23.34 5.44
CA ASP A 227 3.20 -24.61 4.87
C ASP A 227 3.51 -24.44 3.36
N ALA A 228 2.64 -23.76 2.62
CA ALA A 228 2.85 -23.43 1.20
C ALA A 228 4.10 -22.56 0.97
N ILE A 229 4.37 -21.59 1.85
CA ILE A 229 5.58 -20.74 1.79
C ILE A 229 6.83 -21.58 2.08
N GLU A 230 6.78 -22.47 3.07
CA GLU A 230 7.93 -23.32 3.41
C GLU A 230 8.27 -24.32 2.29
N GLU A 231 7.25 -24.91 1.66
CA GLU A 231 7.41 -25.86 0.56
C GLU A 231 7.56 -25.19 -0.81
N GLN A 232 7.33 -23.87 -0.90
CA GLN A 232 7.27 -23.10 -2.15
C GLN A 232 6.27 -23.71 -3.15
N ASP A 233 5.14 -24.21 -2.63
CA ASP A 233 4.09 -24.88 -3.40
C ASP A 233 2.71 -24.26 -3.12
N PRO A 234 2.21 -23.37 -4.00
CA PRO A 234 0.89 -22.76 -3.85
C PRO A 234 -0.26 -23.77 -3.84
N SER A 235 -0.07 -25.00 -4.34
CA SER A 235 -1.14 -26.01 -4.42
C SER A 235 -1.54 -26.58 -3.06
N LEU A 236 -0.77 -26.31 -2.01
CA LEU A 236 -1.09 -26.68 -0.63
C LEU A 236 -2.19 -25.82 0.00
N VAL A 237 -2.51 -24.68 -0.60
CA VAL A 237 -3.53 -23.76 -0.10
C VAL A 237 -4.88 -24.05 -0.73
N ASP A 238 -5.84 -24.54 0.06
CA ASP A 238 -7.24 -24.66 -0.36
C ASP A 238 -8.02 -23.38 -0.03
N GLY A 239 -8.30 -22.59 -1.06
CA GLY A 239 -9.07 -21.35 -1.00
C GLY A 239 -10.59 -21.54 -1.10
N SER A 240 -11.10 -22.76 -1.32
CA SER A 240 -12.53 -23.01 -1.58
C SER A 240 -13.46 -22.61 -0.42
N ILE A 241 -12.94 -22.54 0.80
CA ILE A 241 -13.68 -22.04 1.98
C ILE A 241 -14.13 -20.58 1.82
N PHE A 242 -13.54 -19.82 0.89
CA PHE A 242 -13.90 -18.44 0.56
C PHE A 242 -14.71 -18.32 -0.74
N ASP A 243 -15.20 -19.44 -1.29
CA ASP A 243 -16.11 -19.45 -2.45
C ASP A 243 -17.32 -18.55 -2.20
N GLY A 244 -17.66 -17.73 -3.19
CA GLY A 244 -18.76 -16.76 -3.10
C GLY A 244 -18.43 -15.47 -2.35
N THR A 245 -17.16 -15.26 -1.98
CA THR A 245 -16.65 -13.97 -1.47
C THR A 245 -15.80 -13.25 -2.51
N ASP A 246 -15.35 -12.04 -2.18
CA ASP A 246 -14.36 -11.27 -2.95
C ASP A 246 -12.93 -11.39 -2.37
N ILE A 247 -12.67 -12.39 -1.51
CA ILE A 247 -11.31 -12.72 -1.05
C ILE A 247 -10.59 -13.48 -2.17
N PRO A 248 -9.40 -13.03 -2.62
CA PRO A 248 -8.61 -13.75 -3.61
C PRO A 248 -8.27 -15.18 -3.17
N GLN A 249 -8.52 -16.15 -4.04
CA GLN A 249 -8.20 -17.57 -3.81
C GLN A 249 -6.81 -17.95 -4.35
N GLU A 250 -6.37 -17.27 -5.40
CA GLU A 250 -5.02 -17.39 -5.93
C GLU A 250 -4.22 -16.16 -5.47
N VAL A 251 -3.21 -16.40 -4.63
CA VAL A 251 -2.37 -15.36 -4.03
C VAL A 251 -0.90 -15.63 -4.31
N PRO A 252 -0.07 -14.58 -4.50
CA PRO A 252 1.37 -14.76 -4.62
C PRO A 252 1.96 -15.19 -3.28
N LEU A 253 2.79 -16.24 -3.29
CA LEU A 253 3.53 -16.64 -2.09
C LEU A 253 4.73 -15.69 -1.87
N PRO A 254 4.92 -15.16 -0.65
CA PRO A 254 6.11 -14.39 -0.32
C PRO A 254 7.36 -15.29 -0.27
N GLU A 255 8.53 -14.68 -0.44
CA GLU A 255 9.83 -15.37 -0.33
C GLU A 255 10.17 -15.76 1.12
N VAL A 256 9.61 -15.05 2.10
CA VAL A 256 9.89 -15.21 3.53
C VAL A 256 8.59 -15.11 4.30
N SER A 257 8.38 -16.02 5.26
CA SER A 257 7.21 -16.05 6.11
C SER A 257 7.06 -14.79 6.98
N PHE A 258 5.81 -14.35 7.15
CA PHE A 258 5.47 -13.20 7.95
C PHE A 258 5.69 -13.41 9.43
N LEU A 259 5.66 -14.63 9.98
CA LEU A 259 5.88 -14.91 11.40
C LEU A 259 7.24 -15.55 11.68
N THR A 260 7.74 -15.33 12.90
CA THR A 260 8.88 -16.09 13.43
C THR A 260 8.43 -17.53 13.72
N LYS A 261 9.38 -18.43 13.92
CA LYS A 261 9.04 -19.82 14.25
C LYS A 261 8.28 -19.92 15.56
N GLU A 262 8.66 -19.09 16.54
CA GLU A 262 8.01 -19.02 17.84
C GLU A 262 6.56 -18.55 17.71
N GLU A 263 6.31 -17.44 17.00
CA GLU A 263 4.96 -16.93 16.73
C GLU A 263 4.12 -17.94 15.93
N HIS A 264 4.72 -18.63 14.95
CA HIS A 264 4.04 -19.67 14.18
C HIS A 264 3.59 -20.83 15.08
N GLU A 265 4.46 -21.35 15.95
CA GLU A 265 4.12 -22.44 16.86
C GLU A 265 3.02 -22.01 17.85
N GLU A 266 3.01 -20.77 18.33
CA GLU A 266 1.91 -20.26 19.18
C GLU A 266 0.55 -20.28 18.48
N VAL A 267 0.51 -19.93 17.18
CA VAL A 267 -0.72 -20.00 16.38
C VAL A 267 -1.15 -21.45 16.20
N LYS A 268 -0.21 -22.34 15.89
CA LYS A 268 -0.45 -23.76 15.69
C LYS A 268 -0.98 -24.44 16.93
N GLU A 269 -0.38 -24.19 18.09
CA GLU A 269 -0.86 -24.71 19.39
C GLU A 269 -2.29 -24.26 19.68
N TRP A 270 -2.61 -22.98 19.42
CA TRP A 270 -3.95 -22.46 19.63
C TRP A 270 -4.98 -23.11 18.69
N VAL A 271 -4.66 -23.22 17.40
CA VAL A 271 -5.55 -23.87 16.41
C VAL A 271 -5.81 -25.33 16.80
N LEU A 272 -4.78 -26.08 17.20
CA LEU A 272 -4.91 -27.46 17.66
C LEU A 272 -5.80 -27.57 18.91
N ALA A 273 -5.63 -26.67 19.88
CA ALA A 273 -6.44 -26.65 21.09
C ALA A 273 -7.92 -26.42 20.77
N VAL A 274 -8.24 -25.43 19.94
CA VAL A 274 -9.63 -25.12 19.54
C VAL A 274 -10.26 -26.29 18.78
N SER A 275 -9.52 -26.92 17.85
CA SER A 275 -10.00 -28.11 17.13
C SER A 275 -10.38 -29.26 18.06
N VAL A 276 -9.60 -29.51 19.11
CA VAL A 276 -9.85 -30.62 20.05
C VAL A 276 -10.95 -30.30 21.05
N GLU A 277 -10.97 -29.08 21.60
CA GLU A 277 -11.86 -28.71 22.71
C GLU A 277 -13.27 -28.37 22.27
N GLN A 278 -13.41 -27.68 21.14
CA GLN A 278 -14.69 -27.08 20.75
C GLN A 278 -15.39 -27.84 19.61
N ASN A 279 -14.74 -28.86 19.03
CA ASN A 279 -15.23 -29.58 17.85
C ASN A 279 -15.73 -28.63 16.75
N VAL A 280 -15.02 -27.50 16.59
CA VAL A 280 -15.35 -26.45 15.62
C VAL A 280 -14.94 -26.94 14.25
N GLU A 281 -15.93 -27.00 13.35
CA GLU A 281 -15.68 -27.27 11.94
C GLU A 281 -15.12 -26.01 11.26
N ARG A 282 -14.16 -26.20 10.35
CA ARG A 282 -13.58 -25.13 9.54
C ARG A 282 -14.60 -24.66 8.49
N ILE A 283 -15.58 -23.87 8.93
CA ILE A 283 -16.66 -23.32 8.10
C ILE A 283 -16.64 -21.81 8.24
N LEU A 284 -16.65 -21.11 7.10
CA LEU A 284 -16.73 -19.65 7.07
C LEU A 284 -18.09 -19.19 7.66
N PRO A 285 -18.11 -18.36 8.72
CA PRO A 285 -19.36 -17.86 9.28
C PRO A 285 -20.09 -16.95 8.29
N LEU A 286 -21.38 -17.21 8.06
CA LEU A 286 -22.24 -16.43 7.18
C LEU A 286 -23.38 -15.78 7.96
N ASP A 287 -23.82 -14.61 7.51
CA ASP A 287 -25.02 -13.96 8.04
C ASP A 287 -26.30 -14.71 7.64
N SER A 288 -27.45 -14.26 8.15
CA SER A 288 -28.76 -14.85 7.85
C SER A 288 -29.16 -14.79 6.37
N ARG A 289 -28.45 -14.02 5.54
CA ARG A 289 -28.64 -13.87 4.09
C ARG A 289 -27.59 -14.66 3.30
N GLY A 290 -26.74 -15.44 3.97
CA GLY A 290 -25.69 -16.24 3.37
C GLY A 290 -24.46 -15.43 2.94
N ASN A 291 -24.26 -14.22 3.46
CA ASN A 291 -23.10 -13.38 3.14
C ASN A 291 -22.02 -13.51 4.20
N PHE A 292 -20.77 -13.59 3.76
CA PHE A 292 -19.64 -13.34 4.66
C PHE A 292 -19.55 -11.83 4.94
N GLU A 293 -19.47 -11.44 6.21
CA GLU A 293 -19.50 -10.04 6.64
C GLU A 293 -18.35 -9.19 6.08
N GLY A 294 -17.19 -9.83 5.83
CA GLY A 294 -16.02 -9.19 5.24
C GLY A 294 -16.06 -9.09 3.72
N SER A 295 -17.08 -9.64 3.06
CA SER A 295 -17.22 -9.60 1.60
C SER A 295 -17.97 -8.34 1.15
N LEU A 296 -17.54 -7.72 0.05
CA LEU A 296 -18.34 -6.72 -0.67
C LEU A 296 -19.22 -7.35 -1.74
N LEU A 297 -18.97 -8.61 -2.10
CA LEU A 297 -19.82 -9.41 -2.97
C LEU A 297 -20.94 -10.05 -2.13
N ASP A 298 -22.19 -9.74 -2.45
CA ASP A 298 -23.34 -10.38 -1.81
C ASP A 298 -23.78 -11.67 -2.52
N SER A 299 -24.66 -12.42 -1.87
CA SER A 299 -25.20 -13.71 -2.32
C SER A 299 -26.07 -13.60 -3.58
N ASN A 300 -26.43 -12.39 -4.01
CA ASN A 300 -27.11 -12.13 -5.29
C ASN A 300 -26.11 -11.81 -6.42
N GLY A 301 -24.81 -11.78 -6.13
CA GLY A 301 -23.75 -11.45 -7.07
C GLY A 301 -23.56 -9.94 -7.29
N VAL A 302 -24.05 -9.09 -6.38
CA VAL A 302 -23.87 -7.64 -6.44
C VAL A 302 -22.65 -7.23 -5.62
N THR A 303 -21.73 -6.49 -6.24
CA THR A 303 -20.56 -5.92 -5.55
C THR A 303 -20.88 -4.52 -5.03
N HIS A 304 -20.69 -4.30 -3.74
CA HIS A 304 -20.94 -3.04 -3.05
C HIS A 304 -19.67 -2.21 -2.87
N LYS A 305 -19.83 -0.92 -2.53
CA LYS A 305 -18.68 -0.06 -2.20
C LYS A 305 -18.23 -0.29 -0.75
N PRO A 306 -16.92 -0.33 -0.48
CA PRO A 306 -16.41 -0.46 0.88
C PRO A 306 -16.66 0.81 1.68
N CYS A 307 -16.98 0.64 2.97
CA CYS A 307 -16.96 1.71 3.95
C CYS A 307 -15.55 2.25 4.11
N ILE A 308 -15.41 3.58 4.08
CA ILE A 308 -14.09 4.21 4.24
C ILE A 308 -13.51 4.00 5.64
N ILE A 309 -14.34 3.72 6.65
CA ILE A 309 -13.89 3.52 8.03
C ILE A 309 -13.59 2.05 8.30
N THR A 310 -14.51 1.15 7.94
CA THR A 310 -14.44 -0.25 8.36
C THR A 310 -14.08 -1.22 7.23
N GLY A 311 -14.21 -0.78 5.98
CA GLY A 311 -14.07 -1.61 4.80
C GLY A 311 -15.25 -2.56 4.54
N PHE A 312 -16.24 -2.67 5.43
CA PHE A 312 -17.44 -3.49 5.22
C PHE A 312 -18.40 -2.83 4.23
N ILE A 313 -19.42 -3.56 3.79
CA ILE A 313 -20.49 -2.99 2.95
C ILE A 313 -21.08 -1.77 3.65
N SER A 314 -21.02 -0.62 2.98
CA SER A 314 -21.78 0.56 3.41
C SER A 314 -23.25 0.30 3.11
N ILE A 315 -23.98 -0.32 4.05
CA ILE A 315 -25.43 -0.26 4.04
C ILE A 315 -25.78 1.18 4.40
N LEU A 316 -25.80 2.07 3.40
CA LEU A 316 -26.63 3.26 3.49
C LEU A 316 -28.03 2.70 3.73
N VAL A 317 -28.46 2.74 5.00
CA VAL A 317 -29.82 2.43 5.42
C VAL A 317 -30.73 3.01 4.36
N GLN A 318 -31.35 2.17 3.54
CA GLN A 318 -32.48 2.65 2.76
C GLN A 318 -33.44 3.21 3.81
N PRO A 319 -33.82 4.50 3.72
CA PRO A 319 -34.70 5.07 4.71
C PRO A 319 -35.92 4.16 4.79
N ASN A 320 -36.16 3.63 5.98
CA ASN A 320 -37.25 2.72 6.27
C ASN A 320 -38.48 3.11 5.44
N GLU A 321 -38.91 2.24 4.52
CA GLU A 321 -40.31 2.17 4.12
C GLU A 321 -41.08 1.70 5.36
N HIS A 322 -41.29 2.63 6.28
CA HIS A 322 -42.30 2.52 7.32
C HIS A 322 -43.53 3.31 6.85
N VAL A 323 -44.57 2.51 6.59
CA VAL A 323 -46.01 2.83 6.39
C VAL A 323 -46.42 3.17 4.95
#